data_AF-G0R2B0-F1
#
_entry.id   AF-G0R2B0-F1
#
_cell.length_a   1.000
_cell.length_b   1.000
_cell.length_c   1.000
_cell.angle_alpha   90.00
_cell.angle_beta   90.00
_cell.angle_gamma   90.00
#
_symmetry.space_group_name_H-M   'P 1'
#
loop_
_entity.id
_entity.type
_entity.pdbx_description
1 polymer ?
#
loop_
_entity_poly.entity_id
_entity_poly.type
_entity_poly.pdbx_seq_one_letter_code
_entity_poly.pdbx_strand_id
1 'polypeptide(L)'
;MYFYKTVWCPNTKDHDRCSCPYMHNVQDFRRDPKKIKLIQEQCSTWIKDNINKYIDGQCETQLDCNYCHGWKEFNYHPLIYKTKQCLNLNYDEDLPIKEINSYVNDFNI
;
A
#
# COMPACT_ATOMS: atom_id res chain seq x y z
N MET A 1 -6.75 -1.81 12.09
CA MET A 1 -5.55 -1.29 11.40
C MET A 1 -4.33 -2.18 11.59
N TYR A 2 -3.88 -2.42 12.82
CA TYR A 2 -2.60 -3.08 13.11
C TYR A 2 -2.41 -4.48 12.47
N PHE A 3 -3.48 -5.21 12.18
CA PHE A 3 -3.42 -6.57 11.63
C PHE A 3 -3.60 -6.66 10.10
N TYR A 4 -3.90 -5.55 9.42
CA TYR A 4 -4.17 -5.58 7.98
C TYR A 4 -2.90 -5.90 7.20
N LYS A 5 -2.97 -6.97 6.41
CA LYS A 5 -1.95 -7.53 5.53
C LYS A 5 -0.61 -7.86 6.22
N THR A 6 -0.64 -8.13 7.53
CA THR A 6 0.58 -8.43 8.31
C THR A 6 0.96 -9.90 8.36
N VAL A 7 0.07 -10.79 7.92
CA VAL A 7 0.31 -12.25 7.89
C VAL A 7 -0.30 -12.86 6.62
N TRP A 8 0.25 -14.00 6.19
CA TRP A 8 -0.22 -14.77 5.04
C TRP A 8 -1.67 -15.21 5.20
N CYS A 9 -2.40 -15.20 4.08
CA CYS A 9 -3.77 -15.67 4.05
C CYS A 9 -3.83 -17.18 4.35
N PRO A 10 -4.62 -17.62 5.35
CA PRO A 10 -4.79 -19.04 5.63
C PRO A 10 -5.74 -19.70 4.62
N ASN A 11 -6.58 -18.93 3.93
CA ASN A 11 -7.51 -19.45 2.94
C ASN A 11 -6.83 -19.58 1.58
N THR A 12 -6.60 -20.83 1.16
CA THR A 12 -5.99 -21.16 -0.14
C THR A 12 -7.00 -21.24 -1.28
N LYS A 13 -8.31 -21.17 -0.98
CA LYS A 13 -9.37 -21.14 -2.00
C LYS A 13 -9.46 -19.76 -2.65
N ASP A 14 -10.00 -19.72 -3.86
CA ASP A 14 -10.24 -18.46 -4.55
C ASP A 14 -11.26 -17.61 -3.81
N HIS A 15 -10.93 -16.33 -3.65
CA HIS A 15 -11.74 -15.33 -2.96
C HIS A 15 -11.26 -13.93 -3.34
N ASP A 16 -12.08 -12.92 -3.03
CA ASP A 16 -11.70 -11.54 -3.27
C ASP A 16 -10.49 -11.12 -2.42
N ARG A 17 -9.34 -11.00 -3.09
CA ARG A 17 -8.05 -10.65 -2.47
C ARG A 17 -7.96 -9.17 -2.10
N CYS A 18 -8.78 -8.32 -2.72
CA CYS A 18 -8.82 -6.89 -2.47
C CYS A 18 -9.41 -6.59 -1.08
N SER A 19 -10.52 -7.26 -0.73
CA SER A 19 -11.14 -7.14 0.59
C SER A 19 -10.50 -8.02 1.68
N CYS A 20 -9.73 -9.04 1.30
CA CYS A 20 -9.10 -9.94 2.25
C CYS A 20 -8.10 -9.19 3.18
N PRO A 21 -8.20 -9.36 4.51
CA PRO A 21 -7.31 -8.69 5.46
C PRO A 21 -5.91 -9.29 5.50
N TYR A 22 -5.65 -10.40 4.82
CA TYR A 22 -4.37 -11.10 4.81
C TYR A 22 -3.60 -10.88 3.51
N MET A 23 -2.29 -10.98 3.57
CA MET A 23 -1.43 -10.81 2.40
C MET A 23 -1.43 -12.07 1.52
N HIS A 24 -1.36 -11.87 0.21
CA HIS A 24 -1.30 -12.94 -0.80
C HIS A 24 -0.03 -12.93 -1.64
N ASN A 25 0.76 -11.87 -1.53
CA ASN A 25 2.05 -11.73 -2.16
C ASN A 25 2.87 -10.70 -1.36
N VAL A 26 4.13 -10.52 -1.74
CA VAL A 26 5.05 -9.63 -1.05
C VAL A 26 4.66 -8.16 -1.18
N GLN A 27 4.10 -7.74 -2.31
CA GLN A 27 3.63 -6.35 -2.50
C GLN A 27 2.42 -6.01 -1.62
N ASP A 28 1.63 -7.03 -1.27
CA ASP A 28 0.52 -6.93 -0.32
C ASP A 28 1.02 -6.83 1.12
N PHE A 29 2.23 -7.32 1.42
CA PHE A 29 2.76 -7.39 2.77
C PHE A 29 2.83 -6.02 3.42
N ARG A 30 2.42 -5.98 4.68
CA ARG A 30 2.61 -4.83 5.55
C ARG A 30 3.26 -5.29 6.84
N ARG A 31 4.43 -4.78 7.18
CA ARG A 31 5.07 -5.10 8.46
C ARG A 31 4.21 -4.57 9.61
N ASP A 32 4.22 -5.32 10.71
CA ASP A 32 3.43 -4.98 11.88
C ASP A 32 3.97 -3.68 12.50
N PRO A 33 3.21 -2.57 12.47
CA PRO A 33 3.69 -1.29 12.97
C PRO A 33 3.75 -1.25 14.51
N LYS A 34 3.32 -2.31 15.21
CA LYS A 34 3.63 -2.49 16.65
C LYS A 34 5.07 -2.96 16.88
N LYS A 35 5.66 -3.66 15.91
CA LYS A 35 7.01 -4.22 15.99
C LYS A 35 8.05 -3.28 15.41
N ILE A 36 7.70 -2.58 14.33
CA ILE A 36 8.59 -1.65 13.64
C ILE A 36 7.95 -0.26 13.54
N LYS A 37 8.73 0.78 13.86
CA LYS A 37 8.32 2.17 13.70
C LYS A 37 8.74 2.65 12.32
N LEU A 38 7.87 2.43 11.34
CA LEU A 38 8.08 2.96 10.01
C LEU A 38 7.96 4.49 10.00
N ILE A 39 8.73 5.12 9.13
CA ILE A 39 8.62 6.52 8.74
C ILE A 39 7.58 6.58 7.63
N GLN A 40 6.84 7.68 7.59
CA GLN A 40 5.80 7.96 6.60
C GLN A 40 6.36 8.34 5.21
N GLU A 41 7.36 7.60 4.75
CA GLU A 41 8.07 7.80 3.48
C GLU A 41 8.35 6.45 2.82
N GLN A 42 8.34 6.40 1.48
CA GLN A 42 8.69 5.18 0.74
C GLN A 42 10.20 4.96 0.72
N CYS A 43 10.63 3.70 0.81
CA CYS A 43 12.03 3.36 0.68
C CYS A 43 12.50 3.56 -0.76
N SER A 44 13.57 4.33 -0.95
CA SER A 44 14.14 4.63 -2.27
C SER A 44 14.82 3.42 -2.94
N THR A 45 15.26 2.43 -2.15
CA THR A 45 15.93 1.22 -2.65
C THR A 45 14.97 0.04 -2.82
N TRP A 46 13.72 0.16 -2.35
CA TRP A 46 12.72 -0.87 -2.52
C TRP A 46 12.18 -0.86 -3.95
N ILE A 47 12.53 -1.87 -4.73
CA ILE A 47 11.93 -2.08 -6.06
C ILE A 47 10.61 -2.82 -5.91
N LYS A 48 9.58 -2.47 -6.69
CA LYS A 48 8.27 -3.13 -6.63
C LYS A 48 8.09 -4.21 -7.70
N ASP A 49 8.83 -4.12 -8.80
CA ASP A 49 8.61 -4.94 -9.98
C ASP A 49 9.20 -6.35 -9.82
N ASN A 50 8.45 -7.36 -10.28
CA ASN A 50 8.86 -8.77 -10.30
C ASN A 50 9.28 -9.37 -8.94
N ILE A 51 8.78 -8.85 -7.82
CA ILE A 51 9.04 -9.43 -6.50
C ILE A 51 8.14 -10.66 -6.25
N ASN A 52 8.77 -11.81 -5.97
CA ASN A 52 8.08 -13.00 -5.48
C ASN A 52 8.42 -13.30 -4.01
N LYS A 53 9.62 -12.92 -3.57
CA LYS A 53 10.10 -13.05 -2.19
C LYS A 53 10.55 -11.69 -1.68
N TYR A 54 10.41 -11.44 -0.39
CA TYR A 54 10.77 -10.15 0.20
C TYR A 54 12.21 -9.71 -0.11
N ILE A 55 13.15 -10.67 -0.14
CA ILE A 55 14.56 -10.44 -0.50
C ILE A 55 14.75 -9.86 -1.92
N ASP A 56 13.82 -10.11 -2.84
CA ASP A 56 13.93 -9.63 -4.22
C ASP A 56 13.70 -8.11 -4.32
N GLY A 57 13.20 -7.47 -3.26
CA GLY A 57 12.95 -6.02 -3.22
C GLY A 57 14.19 -5.14 -3.11
N GLN A 58 15.40 -5.72 -3.11
CA GLN A 58 16.72 -5.05 -3.17
C GLN A 58 17.10 -4.11 -2.01
N CYS A 59 16.19 -3.84 -1.07
CA CYS A 59 16.52 -3.06 0.12
C CYS A 59 17.51 -3.81 1.02
N GLU A 60 18.71 -3.26 1.25
CA GLU A 60 19.78 -3.92 2.02
C GLU A 60 19.37 -4.26 3.46
N THR A 61 18.57 -3.40 4.10
CA THR A 61 18.12 -3.58 5.48
C THR A 61 16.83 -4.39 5.60
N GLN A 62 16.20 -4.76 4.47
CA GLN A 62 15.12 -5.73 4.42
C GLN A 62 13.99 -5.44 5.43
N LEU A 63 13.76 -6.33 6.40
CA LEU A 63 12.68 -6.18 7.38
C LEU A 63 13.00 -5.11 8.43
N ASP A 64 14.29 -4.78 8.65
CA ASP A 64 14.77 -3.77 9.59
C ASP A 64 14.75 -2.35 8.99
N CYS A 65 14.41 -2.20 7.71
CA CYS A 65 14.27 -0.90 7.08
C CYS A 65 13.15 -0.06 7.74
N ASN A 66 13.45 1.16 8.16
CA ASN A 66 12.44 2.04 8.76
C ASN A 66 11.58 2.79 7.72
N TYR A 67 11.80 2.60 6.43
CA TYR A 67 10.99 3.21 5.36
C TYR A 67 9.93 2.23 4.85
N CYS A 68 8.82 2.74 4.31
CA CYS A 68 7.74 1.92 3.77
C CYS A 68 8.17 1.16 2.50
N HIS A 69 7.94 -0.14 2.49
CA HIS A 69 8.14 -1.05 1.35
C HIS A 69 6.81 -1.29 0.67
N GLY A 70 6.49 -0.41 -0.28
CA GLY A 70 5.26 -0.46 -1.07
C GLY A 70 4.11 0.37 -0.50
N TRP A 71 3.07 0.49 -1.32
CA TRP A 71 1.95 1.40 -1.08
C TRP A 71 1.05 0.96 0.08
N LYS A 72 0.99 -0.34 0.40
CA LYS A 72 0.19 -0.85 1.53
C LYS A 72 0.74 -0.34 2.85
N GLU A 73 2.05 -0.37 3.05
CA GLU A 73 2.67 0.18 4.25
C GLU A 73 2.44 1.69 4.38
N PHE A 74 2.59 2.42 3.27
CA PHE A 74 2.41 3.87 3.24
C PHE A 74 0.95 4.30 3.46
N ASN A 75 0.00 3.81 2.65
CA ASN A 75 -1.42 4.22 2.73
C ASN A 75 -2.09 3.76 4.03
N TYR A 76 -1.64 2.64 4.58
CA TYR A 76 -2.08 2.14 5.88
C TYR A 76 -1.04 2.43 6.97
N HIS A 77 -0.24 3.48 6.83
CA HIS A 77 0.65 3.92 7.91
C HIS A 77 -0.18 4.55 9.05
N PRO A 78 0.11 4.31 10.35
CA PRO A 78 -0.66 4.85 11.48
C PRO A 78 -0.92 6.36 11.45
N LEU A 79 0.00 7.12 10.86
CA LEU A 79 -0.10 8.59 10.72
C LEU A 79 -0.76 9.05 9.41
N ILE A 80 -1.00 8.15 8.44
CA ILE A 80 -1.59 8.46 7.12
C ILE A 80 -3.01 7.92 7.00
N TYR A 81 -3.28 6.74 7.55
CA TYR A 81 -4.53 6.04 7.33
C TYR A 81 -5.72 6.85 7.84
N LYS A 82 -6.67 7.14 6.94
CA LYS A 82 -7.89 7.92 7.22
C LYS A 82 -7.65 9.34 7.77
N THR A 83 -6.48 9.94 7.51
CA THR A 83 -6.23 11.34 7.89
C THR A 83 -6.68 12.33 6.82
N LYS A 84 -6.75 11.90 5.55
CA LYS A 84 -7.30 12.69 4.45
C LYS A 84 -8.79 12.40 4.27
N GLN A 85 -9.57 13.45 3.98
CA GLN A 85 -10.97 13.31 3.63
C GLN A 85 -11.12 12.55 2.30
N CYS A 86 -12.08 11.64 2.23
CA CYS A 86 -12.45 11.02 0.97
C CYS A 86 -13.04 12.10 0.05
N LEU A 87 -12.44 12.27 -1.13
CA LEU A 87 -13.06 13.04 -2.19
C LEU A 87 -14.19 12.16 -2.75
N ASN A 88 -15.43 12.47 -2.38
CA ASN A 88 -16.59 11.92 -3.06
C ASN A 88 -16.62 12.58 -4.44
N LEU A 89 -15.89 12.01 -5.38
CA LEU A 89 -16.07 12.29 -6.79
C LEU A 89 -17.44 11.70 -7.14
N ASN A 90 -18.48 12.52 -7.02
CA ASN A 90 -19.72 12.25 -7.72
C ASN A 90 -19.32 12.27 -9.20
N TYR A 91 -19.23 11.09 -9.80
CA TYR A 91 -19.13 10.98 -11.25
C TYR A 91 -20.43 11.55 -11.81
N ASP A 92 -20.40 12.83 -12.16
CA ASP A 92 -21.40 13.39 -13.06
C ASP A 92 -21.12 12.77 -14.42
N GLU A 93 -22.04 11.93 -14.92
CA GLU A 93 -21.89 11.24 -16.21
C GLU A 93 -21.72 12.22 -17.39
N ASP A 94 -22.04 13.50 -17.16
CA ASP A 94 -21.95 14.60 -18.13
C ASP A 94 -20.62 15.38 -18.11
N LEU A 95 -19.68 15.09 -17.20
CA LEU A 95 -18.40 15.81 -17.15
C LEU A 95 -17.42 15.31 -18.24
N PRO A 96 -16.88 16.20 -19.09
CA PRO A 96 -15.95 15.80 -20.14
C PRO A 96 -14.65 15.23 -19.54
N ILE A 97 -14.22 14.08 -20.07
CA ILE A 97 -13.06 13.26 -19.66
C ILE A 97 -11.76 14.07 -19.43
N LYS A 98 -11.61 15.25 -20.05
CA LYS A 98 -10.45 16.12 -19.88
C LYS A 98 -10.30 16.72 -18.48
N GLU A 99 -11.40 17.00 -17.77
CA GLU A 99 -11.35 17.56 -16.41
C GLU A 99 -11.09 16.49 -15.34
N ILE A 100 -11.52 15.24 -15.57
CA ILE A 100 -11.21 14.12 -14.66
C ILE A 100 -9.69 13.91 -14.57
N ASN A 101 -8.98 14.03 -15.68
CA ASN A 101 -7.53 13.82 -15.72
C ASN A 101 -6.72 14.93 -15.03
N SER A 102 -7.23 16.16 -14.90
CA SER A 102 -6.52 17.19 -14.11
C SER A 102 -6.57 16.89 -12.61
N TYR A 103 -7.71 16.39 -12.11
CA TYR A 103 -7.83 16.02 -10.69
C TYR A 103 -6.99 14.80 -10.30
N VAL A 104 -6.74 13.86 -11.23
CA VAL A 104 -5.92 12.67 -10.96
C VAL A 104 -4.42 12.98 -11.04
N ASN A 105 -4.01 13.93 -11.88
CA ASN A 105 -2.59 14.27 -12.08
C ASN A 105 -1.98 15.10 -10.93
N ASP A 106 -2.79 15.83 -10.16
CA ASP A 106 -2.31 16.60 -9.00
C ASP A 106 -1.88 15.75 -7.79
N PHE A 107 -2.06 14.41 -7.86
CA PHE A 107 -1.68 13.47 -6.79
C PHE A 107 -0.42 12.64 -7.08
N ASN A 108 0.30 12.93 -8.16
CA ASN A 108 1.64 12.35 -8.43
C ASN A 108 2.76 13.33 -8.05
N ILE A 109 2.77 13.77 -6.79
CA ILE A 109 3.94 14.38 -6.13
C ILE A 109 4.31 13.53 -4.92
#